data_AF-A0A2N8PVX8-F1
#
_entry.id   AF-A0A2N8PVX8-F1
#
_cell.length_a   1.000
_cell.length_b   1.000
_cell.length_c   1.000
_cell.angle_alpha   90.00
_cell.angle_beta   90.00
_cell.angle_gamma   90.00
#
_symmetry.space_group_name_H-M   'P 1'
#
loop_
_entity.id
_entity.type
_entity.pdbx_description
1 polymer ?
#
loop_
_entity_poly.entity_id
_entity_poly.type
_entity_poly.pdbx_seq_one_letter_code
_entity_poly.pdbx_strand_id
1 'polypeptide(L)' 'MKKIAGYFFEKPLVLDNKKSFEIHLPTDTLYEGNEHIIKSNQQILCEISKKYEYSIDSLHSFFVISEITDAE' A
#
# COMPACT_ATOMS: atom_id res chain seq x y z
N MET A 1 10.44 -4.30 -11.05
CA MET A 1 9.55 -3.31 -10.39
C MET A 1 8.19 -3.96 -10.26
N LYS A 2 7.49 -3.77 -9.13
CA LYS A 2 6.15 -4.32 -8.93
C LYS A 2 5.12 -3.21 -9.01
N LYS A 3 4.08 -3.44 -9.80
CA LYS A 3 2.84 -2.66 -9.79
C LYS A 3 1.89 -3.30 -8.78
N ILE A 4 1.36 -2.50 -7.86
CA ILE A 4 0.45 -2.97 -6.80
C ILE A 4 -0.81 -2.12 -6.84
N ALA A 5 -1.96 -2.78 -6.91
CA ALA A 5 -3.26 -2.11 -6.89
C ALA A 5 -4.17 -2.69 -5.81
N GLY A 6 -5.09 -1.87 -5.31
CA GLY A 6 -6.00 -2.26 -4.25
C GLY A 6 -6.78 -1.11 -3.65
N TYR A 7 -7.09 -1.22 -2.36
CA TYR A 7 -7.86 -0.24 -1.61
C TYR A 7 -7.16 0.16 -0.32
N PHE A 8 -7.18 1.45 0.01
CA PHE A 8 -6.68 2.00 1.26
C PHE A 8 -7.76 2.82 1.96
N PHE A 9 -7.49 3.15 3.22
CA PHE A 9 -8.41 3.84 4.12
C PHE A 9 -7.66 4.92 4.89
N GLU A 10 -8.38 5.98 5.24
CA GLU A 10 -7.90 6.97 6.22
C GLU A 10 -8.34 6.58 7.63
N LYS A 11 -7.78 7.27 8.63
CA LYS A 11 -8.26 7.20 10.01
C LYS A 11 -9.44 8.18 10.20
N PRO A 12 -10.50 7.80 10.94
CA PRO A 12 -10.77 6.46 11.47
C PRO A 12 -11.16 5.47 10.35
N LEU A 13 -10.98 4.16 10.61
CA LEU A 13 -11.36 3.13 9.64
C LEU A 13 -12.88 3.13 9.41
N VAL A 14 -13.28 3.48 8.19
CA VAL A 14 -14.67 3.35 7.70
C VAL A 14 -14.64 2.52 6.43
N LEU A 15 -15.16 1.28 6.49
CA LEU A 15 -15.05 0.31 5.39
C LEU A 15 -15.75 0.76 4.09
N ASP A 16 -16.80 1.58 4.20
CA ASP A 16 -17.51 2.13 3.05
C ASP A 16 -16.73 3.24 2.35
N ASN A 17 -15.76 3.87 3.03
CA ASN A 17 -14.92 4.95 2.49
C ASN A 17 -13.60 4.42 1.88
N LYS A 18 -13.64 3.23 1.28
CA LYS A 18 -12.45 2.66 0.61
C LYS A 18 -12.04 3.54 -0.58
N LYS A 19 -10.75 3.82 -0.71
CA LYS A 19 -10.16 4.54 -1.85
C LYS A 19 -9.27 3.61 -2.64
N SER A 20 -9.42 3.58 -3.96
CA SER A 20 -8.56 2.77 -4.82
C SER A 20 -7.15 3.36 -4.88
N PHE A 21 -6.12 2.52 -4.81
CA PHE A 21 -4.74 2.92 -5.11
C PHE A 21 -4.13 2.03 -6.19
N GLU A 22 -3.12 2.59 -6.84
CA GLU A 22 -2.17 1.90 -7.70
C GLU A 22 -0.79 2.51 -7.43
N ILE A 23 0.22 1.74 -7.08
CA ILE A 23 1.59 2.23 -6.82
C ILE A 23 2.61 1.36 -7.52
N HIS A 24 3.81 1.91 -7.73
CA HIS A 24 4.96 1.16 -8.22
C HIS A 24 5.99 1.06 -7.11
N LEU A 25 6.44 -0.14 -6.81
CA LEU A 25 7.52 -0.38 -5.86
C LEU A 25 8.77 -0.92 -6.59
N PRO A 26 9.95 -0.34 -6.34
CA PRO A 26 11.19 -0.80 -6.94
C PRO A 26 11.77 -2.01 -6.19
N THR A 27 10.93 -2.90 -5.66
CA THR A 27 11.37 -4.09 -4.92
C THR A 27 10.65 -5.32 -5.41
N ASP A 28 11.42 -6.39 -5.62
CA ASP A 28 10.89 -7.71 -5.96
C ASP A 28 10.68 -8.57 -4.69
N THR A 29 11.14 -8.09 -3.53
CA THR A 29 11.15 -8.81 -2.25
C THR A 29 9.93 -8.54 -1.36
N LEU A 30 8.83 -8.04 -1.94
CA LEU A 30 7.62 -7.72 -1.19
C LEU A 30 7.07 -9.00 -0.53
N TYR A 31 6.90 -8.99 0.80
CA TYR A 31 6.43 -10.14 1.58
C TYR A 31 7.31 -11.40 1.52
N GLU A 32 8.60 -11.28 1.24
CA GLU A 32 9.52 -12.41 1.36
C GLU A 32 9.79 -12.78 2.83
N GLY A 33 9.37 -13.97 3.27
CA GLY A 33 9.63 -14.47 4.63
C GLY A 33 8.83 -13.76 5.73
N ASN A 34 9.08 -14.14 6.99
CA ASN A 34 8.26 -13.71 8.13
C ASN A 34 8.65 -12.36 8.75
N GLU A 35 9.88 -11.88 8.61
CA GLU A 35 10.33 -10.61 9.21
C GLU A 35 9.98 -9.38 8.36
N HIS A 36 9.60 -9.57 7.09
CA HIS A 36 9.50 -8.48 6.12
C HIS A 36 8.08 -7.89 5.95
N ILE A 37 7.04 -8.48 6.53
CA ILE A 37 5.63 -8.05 6.36
C ILE A 37 5.42 -6.60 6.81
N ILE A 38 5.94 -6.23 7.98
CA ILE A 38 5.78 -4.87 8.53
C ILE A 38 6.48 -3.86 7.61
N LYS A 39 7.68 -4.18 7.14
CA LYS A 39 8.46 -3.32 6.24
C LYS A 39 7.78 -3.15 4.88
N SER A 40 7.27 -4.25 4.30
CA SER A 40 6.52 -4.20 3.05
C SER A 40 5.25 -3.35 3.19
N ASN A 41 4.50 -3.50 4.28
CA ASN A 41 3.32 -2.69 4.55
C ASN A 41 3.66 -1.20 4.70
N GLN A 42 4.75 -0.87 5.41
CA GLN A 42 5.22 0.51 5.53
C GLN A 42 5.62 1.09 4.17
N GLN A 43 6.33 0.33 3.34
CA GLN A 43 6.70 0.77 1.99
C GLN A 43 5.46 1.08 1.14
N ILE A 44 4.45 0.22 1.18
CA ILE A 44 3.18 0.43 0.47
C ILE A 44 2.49 1.71 0.96
N LEU A 45 2.34 1.88 2.28
CA LEU A 45 1.69 3.06 2.85
C LEU A 45 2.45 4.36 2.52
N CYS A 46 3.79 4.33 2.55
CA CYS A 46 4.61 5.46 2.15
C CYS A 46 4.39 5.85 0.70
N GLU A 47 4.33 4.89 -0.23
CA GLU A 47 4.09 5.20 -1.64
C GLU A 47 2.66 5.65 -1.92
N ILE A 48 1.67 5.12 -1.20
CA ILE A 48 0.28 5.63 -1.26
C ILE A 48 0.24 7.09 -0.76
N SER A 49 0.86 7.37 0.38
CA SER A 49 0.96 8.72 0.96
C SER A 49 1.58 9.71 -0.03
N LYS A 50 2.72 9.34 -0.66
CA LYS A 50 3.39 10.19 -1.65
C LYS A 50 2.54 10.39 -2.91
N LYS A 51 2.01 9.30 -3.50
CA LYS A 51 1.32 9.37 -4.79
C LYS A 51 0.00 10.14 -4.71
N TYR A 52 -0.70 10.02 -3.59
CA TYR A 52 -2.03 10.59 -3.42
C TYR A 52 -2.06 11.78 -2.44
N GLU A 53 -0.89 12.30 -2.05
CA GLU A 53 -0.72 13.50 -1.23
C GLU A 53 -1.43 13.44 0.14
N TYR A 54 -1.44 12.26 0.77
CA TYR A 54 -1.93 12.10 2.14
C TYR A 54 -0.77 12.19 3.14
N SER A 55 -1.04 12.73 4.33
CA SER A 55 -0.13 12.53 5.46
C SER A 55 -0.10 11.04 5.82
N ILE A 56 1.07 10.48 6.05
CA ILE A 56 1.19 9.09 6.52
C ILE A 56 0.40 8.86 7.82
N ASP A 57 0.27 9.89 8.65
CA ASP A 57 -0.47 9.83 9.91
C ASP A 57 -1.98 9.78 9.71
N SER A 58 -2.49 10.29 8.58
CA SER A 58 -3.92 10.25 8.24
C SER A 58 -4.32 8.91 7.64
N LEU A 59 -3.39 8.13 7.10
CA LEU A 59 -3.66 6.80 6.55
C LEU A 59 -3.87 5.77 7.68
N HIS A 60 -4.85 4.89 7.49
CA HIS A 60 -5.04 3.73 8.34
C HIS A 60 -4.06 2.62 7.93
N SER A 61 -3.57 1.84 8.89
CA SER A 61 -2.67 0.70 8.62
C SER A 61 -3.36 -0.50 7.95
N PHE A 62 -4.67 -0.41 7.70
CA PHE A 62 -5.46 -1.42 7.02
C PHE A 62 -5.60 -1.00 5.57
N PHE A 63 -5.29 -1.91 4.66
CA PHE A 63 -5.48 -1.78 3.23
C PHE A 63 -5.62 -3.18 2.66
N VAL A 64 -6.15 -3.27 1.44
CA VAL A 64 -6.34 -4.52 0.71
C VAL A 64 -5.52 -4.43 -0.55
N ILE A 65 -4.66 -5.41 -0.80
CA ILE A 65 -4.03 -5.59 -2.11
C ILE A 65 -4.92 -6.51 -2.93
N SER A 66 -5.36 -6.03 -4.08
CA SER A 66 -6.17 -6.81 -5.03
C SER A 66 -5.32 -7.43 -6.12
N GLU A 67 -4.21 -6.78 -6.48
CA GLU A 67 -3.34 -7.21 -7.58
C GLU A 67 -1.88 -6.84 -7.29
N ILE A 68 -0.97 -7.75 -7.61
CA ILE A 68 0.48 -7.53 -7.67
C ILE A 68 0.95 -8.07 -9.02
N THR A 69 1.50 -7.21 -9.86
CA THR A 69 2.03 -7.56 -11.19
C THR A 69 3.45 -7.03 -11.36
N ASP A 70 4.20 -7.64 -12.27
CA ASP A 70 5.45 -7.08 -12.74
C ASP A 70 5.14 -5.84 -13.60
N ALA A 71 5.78 -4.72 -13.28
CA ALA A 71 5.72 -3.53 -14.12
C ALA A 71 6.76 -3.68 -15.24
N GLU A 72 6.30 -3.69 -16.49
CA GLU A 72 7.14 -3.61 -17.70
C GLU A 72 7.91 -2.28 -17.80
#